data_AF-A0A3D2N7R0-F1
#
_entry.id   AF-A0A3D2N7R0-F1
#
_cell.length_a   1.000
_cell.length_b   1.000
_cell.length_c   1.000
_cell.angle_alpha   90.00
_cell.angle_beta   90.00
_cell.angle_gamma   90.00
#
_symmetry.space_group_name_H-M   'P 1'
#
loop_
_entity.id
_entity.type
_entity.pdbx_description
1 polymer ?
#
loop_
_entity_poly.entity_id
_entity_poly.type
_entity_poly.pdbx_seq_one_letter_code
_entity_poly.pdbx_strand_id
1 'polypeptide(L)'
;AHSFFEGRRFCCPPDIGGFIGNSSQHCEVTESAPDKAEEYIMLGLRLCKGISLDRVGELFSGSAADRVRALAKMYASHGLAYLDNDIISLTPKGFLVSNSIISEFIDKCYDGK
;
A
#
# COMPACT_ATOMS: atom_id res chain seq x y z
N ALA A 1 -5.33 18.05 7.32
CA ALA A 1 -5.78 17.34 6.09
C ALA A 1 -4.55 16.92 5.30
N HIS A 2 -4.53 15.73 4.68
CA HIS A 2 -3.39 15.24 3.90
C HIS A 2 -3.76 15.09 2.43
N SER A 3 -2.79 15.30 1.53
CA SER A 3 -2.96 15.09 0.10
C SER A 3 -1.71 14.49 -0.53
N PHE A 4 -1.87 13.88 -1.71
CA PHE A 4 -0.78 13.38 -2.54
C PHE A 4 -0.90 13.97 -3.95
N PHE A 5 0.06 14.80 -4.35
CA PHE A 5 0.03 15.51 -5.63
C PHE A 5 1.44 15.59 -6.23
N GLU A 6 1.56 15.31 -7.54
CA GLU A 6 2.84 15.29 -8.26
C GLU A 6 3.95 14.48 -7.55
N GLY A 7 3.60 13.33 -6.97
CA GLY A 7 4.59 12.48 -6.30
C GLY A 7 5.04 12.99 -4.93
N ARG A 8 4.35 13.97 -4.33
CA ARG A 8 4.66 14.53 -3.01
C ARG A 8 3.46 14.44 -2.08
N ARG A 9 3.70 14.17 -0.80
CA ARG A 9 2.67 14.26 0.25
C ARG A 9 2.71 15.63 0.90
N PHE A 10 1.52 16.19 1.08
CA PHE A 10 1.32 17.47 1.75
C PHE A 10 0.42 17.30 2.96
N CYS A 11 0.59 18.19 3.94
CA CYS A 11 -0.28 18.32 5.10
C CYS A 11 -0.68 19.78 5.30
N CYS A 12 -1.95 20.02 5.58
CA CYS A 12 -2.41 21.26 6.20
C CYS A 12 -2.24 21.13 7.72
N PRO A 13 -1.41 21.99 8.36
CA PRO A 13 -1.22 21.98 9.80
C PRO A 13 -2.54 22.07 10.58
N PRO A 14 -2.60 21.52 11.80
CA PRO A 14 -3.81 21.55 12.63
C PRO A 14 -3.99 22.93 13.32
N ASP A 15 -3.95 24.01 12.54
CA ASP A 15 -4.19 25.38 13.00
C ASP A 15 -5.51 25.90 12.40
N ILE A 16 -6.55 25.91 13.22
CA ILE A 16 -7.88 26.40 12.82
C ILE A 16 -7.86 27.90 12.49
N GLY A 17 -7.08 28.69 13.25
CA GLY A 17 -6.98 30.13 13.05
C GLY A 17 -6.30 30.43 11.70
N GLY A 18 -5.18 29.78 11.43
CA GLY A 18 -4.49 29.84 10.14
C GLY A 18 -5.32 29.29 8.98
N PHE A 19 -6.14 28.26 9.22
CA PHE A 19 -7.02 27.71 8.18
C PHE A 19 -8.14 28.67 7.76
N ILE A 20 -8.75 29.36 8.73
CA ILE A 20 -9.86 30.31 8.46
C ILE A 20 -9.33 31.68 8.00
N GLY A 21 -8.21 32.14 8.55
CA GLY A 21 -7.71 33.51 8.37
C GLY A 21 -6.92 33.75 7.08
N ASN A 22 -6.47 32.70 6.39
CA ASN A 22 -5.71 32.83 5.15
C ASN A 22 -6.61 32.70 3.90
N SER A 23 -6.33 33.50 2.86
CA SER A 23 -7.06 33.44 1.58
C SER A 23 -6.75 32.19 0.77
N SER A 24 -5.65 31.50 1.07
CA SER A 24 -5.27 30.21 0.52
C SER A 24 -4.87 29.24 1.64
N GLN A 25 -5.16 27.97 1.44
CA GLN A 25 -4.78 26.93 2.39
C GLN A 25 -3.26 26.78 2.43
N HIS A 26 -2.67 26.96 3.61
CA HIS A 26 -1.27 26.68 3.84
C HIS A 26 -1.04 25.16 3.89
N CYS A 27 -0.10 24.68 3.07
CA CYS A 27 0.26 23.27 2.98
C CYS A 27 1.77 23.11 3.10
N GLU A 28 2.20 22.16 3.93
CA GLU A 28 3.59 21.77 4.12
C GLU A 28 3.87 20.45 3.39
N VAL A 29 5.03 20.31 2.77
CA VAL A 29 5.46 19.02 2.20
C VAL A 29 5.91 18.13 3.35
N THR A 30 5.21 17.01 3.56
CA THR A 30 5.58 16.03 4.59
C THR A 30 6.47 14.92 4.03
N GLU A 31 6.39 14.65 2.73
CA GLU A 31 7.23 13.65 2.07
C GLU A 31 7.43 14.03 0.60
N SER A 32 8.69 14.15 0.17
CA SER A 32 9.03 14.59 -1.19
C SER A 32 9.12 13.47 -2.22
N ALA A 33 9.33 12.23 -1.76
CA ALA A 33 9.53 11.07 -2.63
C ALA A 33 9.10 9.77 -1.90
N PRO A 34 7.79 9.51 -1.78
CA PRO A 34 7.29 8.28 -1.18
C PRO A 34 7.73 7.05 -1.96
N ASP A 35 7.88 5.95 -1.23
CA ASP A 35 8.17 4.64 -1.81
C ASP A 35 6.97 4.15 -2.61
N LYS A 36 7.05 4.32 -3.94
CA LYS A 36 6.02 3.91 -4.89
C LYS A 36 5.77 2.40 -4.86
N ALA A 37 6.75 1.61 -4.44
CA ALA A 37 6.65 0.17 -4.38
C ALA A 37 5.80 -0.25 -3.17
N GLU A 38 6.08 0.31 -1.99
CA GLU A 38 5.26 0.10 -0.80
C GLU A 38 3.82 0.60 -0.99
N GLU A 39 3.64 1.79 -1.57
CA GLU A 39 2.33 2.36 -1.91
C GLU A 39 1.50 1.43 -2.80
N TYR A 40 2.15 0.75 -3.74
CA TYR A 40 1.47 -0.18 -4.64
C TYR A 40 0.82 -1.35 -3.88
N ILE A 41 1.56 -1.97 -2.95
CA ILE A 41 1.04 -3.04 -2.09
C ILE A 41 -0.05 -2.49 -1.18
N MET A 42 0.26 -1.38 -0.49
CA MET A 42 -0.60 -0.77 0.50
C MET A 42 -1.97 -0.38 -0.07
N LEU A 43 -2.00 0.29 -1.21
CA LEU A 43 -3.25 0.75 -1.83
C LEU A 43 -3.91 -0.36 -2.66
N GLY A 44 -3.12 -1.18 -3.36
CA GLY A 44 -3.63 -2.21 -4.25
C GLY A 44 -4.41 -3.30 -3.53
N LEU A 45 -3.90 -3.81 -2.40
CA LEU A 45 -4.58 -4.83 -1.61
C LEU A 45 -5.82 -4.31 -0.87
N ARG A 46 -5.98 -2.99 -0.72
CA ARG A 46 -7.22 -2.36 -0.23
C ARG A 46 -8.32 -2.29 -1.27
N LEU A 47 -8.02 -2.60 -2.53
CA LEU A 47 -8.98 -2.63 -3.62
C LEU A 47 -9.33 -4.09 -3.95
N CYS A 48 -10.58 -4.36 -4.34
CA CYS A 48 -10.98 -5.71 -4.77
C CYS A 48 -10.16 -6.23 -5.96
N LYS A 49 -9.62 -5.33 -6.79
CA LYS A 49 -8.74 -5.69 -7.92
C LYS A 49 -7.40 -6.27 -7.47
N GLY A 50 -6.95 -5.96 -6.25
CA GLY A 50 -5.70 -6.46 -5.72
C GLY A 50 -4.42 -5.93 -6.40
N ILE A 51 -3.37 -6.75 -6.33
CA ILE A 51 -2.03 -6.50 -6.88
C ILE A 51 -1.58 -7.65 -7.80
N SER A 52 -0.69 -7.36 -8.73
CA SER A 52 -0.09 -8.30 -9.67
C SER A 52 1.33 -8.67 -9.23
N LEU A 53 1.66 -9.97 -9.25
CA LEU A 53 3.00 -10.46 -8.97
C LEU A 53 4.04 -9.93 -9.97
N ASP A 54 3.69 -9.78 -11.24
CA ASP A 54 4.59 -9.20 -12.25
C ASP A 54 4.97 -7.78 -11.87
N ARG A 55 3.99 -6.97 -11.46
CA ARG A 55 4.22 -5.60 -11.03
C ARG A 55 5.03 -5.52 -9.73
N VAL A 56 4.84 -6.47 -8.82
CA VAL A 56 5.71 -6.61 -7.63
C VAL A 56 7.16 -6.89 -8.06
N GLY A 57 7.35 -7.77 -9.04
CA GLY A 57 8.67 -8.08 -9.60
C GLY A 57 9.37 -6.87 -10.21
N GLU A 58 8.63 -6.02 -10.93
CA GLU A 58 9.12 -4.78 -11.54
C GLU A 58 9.50 -3.71 -10.50
N LEU A 59 8.71 -3.59 -9.43
CA LEU A 59 8.87 -2.54 -8.41
C LEU A 59 9.90 -2.89 -7.34
N PHE A 60 10.08 -4.18 -7.04
CA PHE A 60 10.99 -4.67 -6.02
C PHE A 60 12.06 -5.59 -6.65
N SER A 61 11.72 -6.87 -6.87
CA SER A 61 12.57 -7.88 -7.48
C SER A 61 11.79 -9.15 -7.79
N GLY A 62 12.31 -10.00 -8.68
CA GLY A 62 11.71 -11.32 -8.93
C GLY A 62 11.63 -12.20 -7.67
N SER A 63 12.64 -12.14 -6.80
CA SER A 63 12.63 -12.87 -5.53
C SER A 63 11.56 -12.33 -4.56
N ALA A 64 11.28 -11.03 -4.58
CA ALA A 64 10.16 -10.44 -3.83
C ALA A 64 8.82 -10.99 -4.33
N ALA A 65 8.61 -11.09 -5.65
CA ALA A 65 7.42 -11.68 -6.22
C ALA A 65 7.24 -13.15 -5.78
N ASP A 66 8.30 -13.95 -5.72
CA ASP A 66 8.24 -15.33 -5.23
C ASP A 66 7.85 -15.43 -3.76
N ARG A 67 8.43 -14.57 -2.90
CA ARG A 67 8.07 -14.50 -1.47
C ARG A 67 6.62 -14.08 -1.26
N VAL A 68 6.18 -13.06 -2.01
CA VAL A 68 4.79 -12.56 -2.00
C VAL A 68 3.82 -13.63 -2.49
N ARG A 69 4.17 -14.38 -3.54
CA ARG A 69 3.38 -15.52 -4.03
C ARG A 69 3.24 -16.61 -2.96
N ALA A 70 4.32 -16.94 -2.27
CA ALA A 70 4.30 -17.93 -1.19
C ALA A 70 3.39 -17.47 -0.03
N LEU A 71 3.50 -16.20 0.37
CA LEU A 71 2.64 -15.62 1.41
C LEU A 71 1.17 -15.60 0.99
N ALA A 72 0.86 -15.24 -0.26
CA ALA A 72 -0.49 -15.26 -0.81
C ALA A 72 -1.10 -16.67 -0.80
N LYS A 73 -0.32 -17.71 -1.12
CA LYS A 73 -0.78 -19.11 -1.03
C LYS A 73 -1.13 -19.51 0.40
N MET A 74 -0.35 -19.06 1.39
CA MET A 74 -0.63 -19.29 2.81
C MET A 74 -1.95 -18.59 3.21
N TYR A 75 -2.13 -17.32 2.87
CA TYR A 75 -3.38 -16.63 3.16
C TYR A 75 -4.59 -17.23 2.42
N ALA A 76 -4.40 -17.71 1.20
CA ALA A 76 -5.44 -18.39 0.42
C ALA A 76 -5.86 -19.72 1.07
N SER A 77 -4.92 -20.50 1.61
CA SER A 77 -5.27 -21.75 2.32
C SER A 77 -6.08 -21.49 3.59
N HIS A 78 -5.95 -20.29 4.19
CA HIS A 78 -6.78 -19.82 5.31
C HIS A 78 -8.05 -19.05 4.89
N GLY A 79 -8.31 -18.91 3.59
CA GLY A 79 -9.50 -18.21 3.06
C GLY A 79 -9.47 -16.69 3.27
N LEU A 80 -8.28 -16.10 3.42
CA LEU A 80 -8.07 -14.66 3.64
C LEU A 80 -7.65 -13.92 2.36
N ALA A 81 -7.08 -14.62 1.39
CA ALA A 81 -6.74 -14.05 0.08
C ALA A 81 -7.22 -14.95 -1.07
N TYR A 82 -7.41 -14.34 -2.24
CA TYR A 82 -7.46 -15.02 -3.52
C TYR A 82 -6.10 -14.86 -4.21
N LEU A 83 -5.65 -15.91 -4.87
CA LEU A 83 -4.54 -15.88 -5.81
C LEU A 83 -5.04 -16.50 -7.11
N ASP A 84 -5.31 -15.66 -8.11
CA ASP A 84 -5.82 -16.07 -9.43
C ASP A 84 -5.02 -15.38 -10.53
N ASN A 85 -4.50 -16.15 -11.49
CA ASN A 85 -3.69 -15.65 -12.62
C ASN A 85 -2.63 -14.61 -12.19
N ASP A 86 -1.90 -14.91 -11.12
CA ASP A 86 -0.86 -14.03 -10.55
C ASP A 86 -1.35 -12.68 -10.01
N ILE A 87 -2.66 -12.54 -9.82
CA ILE A 87 -3.30 -11.45 -9.09
C ILE A 87 -3.65 -11.90 -7.67
N ILE A 88 -3.25 -11.11 -6.69
CA ILE A 88 -3.53 -11.30 -5.27
C ILE A 88 -4.57 -10.27 -4.84
N SER A 89 -5.71 -10.72 -4.31
CA SER A 89 -6.75 -9.88 -3.72
C SER A 89 -7.23 -10.45 -2.39
N LEU A 90 -7.85 -9.64 -1.54
CA LEU A 90 -8.36 -10.10 -0.25
C LEU A 90 -9.79 -10.66 -0.38
N THR A 91 -10.09 -11.71 0.39
CA THR A 91 -11.49 -12.15 0.54
C THR A 91 -12.24 -11.18 1.46
N PRO A 92 -13.57 -11.21 1.54
CA PRO A 92 -14.31 -10.43 2.55
C PRO A 92 -13.82 -10.65 3.99
N LYS A 93 -13.36 -11.87 4.33
CA LYS A 93 -12.75 -12.17 5.63
C LYS A 93 -11.35 -11.55 5.76
N GLY A 94 -10.54 -11.60 4.70
CA GLY A 94 -9.24 -10.92 4.66
C GLY A 94 -9.35 -9.42 4.84
N PHE A 95 -10.38 -8.80 4.27
CA PHE A 95 -10.63 -7.36 4.44
C PHE A 95 -10.79 -6.93 5.91
N LEU A 96 -11.39 -7.78 6.75
CA LEU A 96 -11.59 -7.52 8.19
C LEU A 96 -10.27 -7.36 8.95
N VAL A 97 -9.20 -7.99 8.45
CA VAL A 97 -7.85 -7.95 9.04
C VAL A 97 -6.81 -7.39 8.05
N SER A 98 -7.28 -6.60 7.08
CA SER A 98 -6.47 -6.15 5.94
C SER A 98 -5.19 -5.42 6.33
N ASN A 99 -5.22 -4.58 7.37
CA ASN A 99 -4.04 -3.85 7.81
C ASN A 99 -2.89 -4.79 8.19
N SER A 100 -3.16 -5.86 8.96
CA SER A 100 -2.14 -6.84 9.36
C SER A 100 -1.60 -7.63 8.16
N ILE A 101 -2.49 -8.08 7.28
CA ILE A 101 -2.10 -8.79 6.05
C ILE A 101 -1.19 -7.90 5.19
N ILE A 102 -1.61 -6.66 4.94
CA ILE A 102 -0.87 -5.71 4.10
C ILE A 102 0.53 -5.43 4.67
N SER A 103 0.66 -5.25 5.98
CA SER A 103 1.97 -5.08 6.63
C SER A 103 2.88 -6.28 6.36
N GLU A 104 2.39 -7.51 6.49
CA GLU A 104 3.20 -8.70 6.20
C GLU A 104 3.59 -8.81 4.72
N PHE A 105 2.71 -8.42 3.80
CA PHE A 105 3.03 -8.37 2.37
C PHE A 105 4.14 -7.36 2.06
N ILE A 106 4.08 -6.17 2.67
CA ILE A 106 5.12 -5.15 2.55
C ILE A 106 6.45 -5.68 3.10
N ASP A 107 6.44 -6.27 4.29
CA ASP A 107 7.64 -6.84 4.92
C ASP A 107 8.29 -7.93 4.05
N LYS A 108 7.48 -8.76 3.37
CA LYS A 108 7.99 -9.80 2.46
C LYS A 108 8.57 -9.26 1.15
N CYS A 109 8.28 -8.03 0.77
CA CYS A 109 8.89 -7.41 -0.40
C CYS A 109 10.37 -7.10 -0.16
N TYR A 110 10.73 -6.67 1.05
CA TYR A 110 12.13 -6.37 1.39
C TYR A 110 12.91 -7.65 1.71
N ASP A 111 14.19 -7.69 1.31
CA ASP A 111 15.08 -8.77 1.73
C ASP A 111 15.27 -8.67 3.26
N GLY A 112 15.09 -9.81 3.94
CA GLY A 112 15.14 -9.87 5.40
C GLY A 112 16.39 -9.19 5.94
N LYS A 113 16.18 -8.13 6.72
CA LYS A 113 17.17 -7.68 7.69
C LYS A 113 17.20 -8.63 8.88
#